data_AF-A0A972TPM0-F1
#
_entry.id   AF-A0A972TPM0-F1
#
_cell.length_a   1.000
_cell.length_b   1.000
_cell.length_c   1.000
_cell.angle_alpha   90.00
_cell.angle_beta   90.00
_cell.angle_gamma   90.00
#
_symmetry.space_group_name_H-M   'P 1'
#
loop_
_entity.id
_entity.type
_entity.pdbx_description
1 polymer ?
#
loop_
_entity_poly.entity_id
_entity_poly.type
_entity_poly.pdbx_seq_one_letter_code
_entity_poly.pdbx_strand_id
1 'polypeptide(L)'
;MTKLSPEERWKKEVMERYKAFMLSEDLERLRSEGLAILGRTQPISSEEWGQISREGMAIASYRDWYEECRLVGERFGLAQWTVQLACLLEGFDPEDYPMVLEADWPTMRVVTRSTNSVFLQHIAWHAQKLGLYAVQRDGSLESALLNLGPEPSNPLESADRPPSRNAFSIRVETPTDYPSEAAAQLNRKAAKLGKELRKRLGYKVRERLRSSPLVEKAAELNVEETPLGRGGTYDIIDEMYPGEDMKKDKARRKTTGSQRHRVRKRLIERYEE
;
A
#
# COMPACT_ATOMS: atom_id res chain seq x y z
N MET A 1 -9.42 27.84 5.27
CA MET A 1 -8.34 27.21 4.48
C MET A 1 -8.28 25.75 4.86
N THR A 2 -8.68 24.85 3.96
CA THR A 2 -8.61 23.39 4.16
C THR A 2 -7.15 22.95 4.13
N LYS A 3 -6.71 22.17 5.12
CA LYS A 3 -5.35 21.59 5.14
C LYS A 3 -5.28 20.53 4.04
N LEU A 4 -4.39 20.73 3.07
CA LEU A 4 -4.08 19.72 2.05
C LEU A 4 -3.60 18.43 2.72
N SER A 5 -4.09 17.30 2.22
CA SER A 5 -3.59 15.98 2.60
C SER A 5 -2.10 15.84 2.26
N PRO A 6 -1.37 14.93 2.93
CA PRO A 6 0.02 14.65 2.61
C PRO A 6 0.24 14.27 1.13
N GLU A 7 -0.72 13.55 0.53
CA GLU A 7 -0.69 13.13 -0.87
C GLU A 7 -0.88 14.33 -1.82
N GLU A 8 -1.88 15.18 -1.59
CA GLU A 8 -2.08 16.39 -2.39
C GLU A 8 -0.91 17.38 -2.28
N ARG A 9 -0.31 17.48 -1.10
CA ARG A 9 0.88 18.32 -0.89
C ARG A 9 2.05 17.81 -1.71
N TRP A 10 2.30 16.51 -1.67
CA TRP A 10 3.38 15.90 -2.43
C TRP A 10 3.13 15.98 -3.94
N LYS A 11 1.91 15.72 -4.42
CA LYS A 11 1.55 15.92 -5.84
C LYS A 11 1.83 17.37 -6.27
N LYS A 12 1.44 18.34 -5.43
CA LYS A 12 1.73 19.75 -5.67
C LYS A 12 3.24 20.03 -5.74
N GLU A 13 4.03 19.48 -4.83
CA GLU A 13 5.50 19.60 -4.84
C GLU A 13 6.12 19.00 -6.10
N VAL A 14 5.68 17.83 -6.56
CA VAL A 14 6.14 17.22 -7.82
C VAL A 14 5.82 18.12 -9.01
N MET A 15 4.62 18.69 -9.06
CA MET A 15 4.23 19.62 -10.14
C MET A 15 4.99 20.96 -10.07
N GLU A 16 5.33 21.44 -8.87
CA GLU A 16 6.19 22.62 -8.70
C GLU A 16 7.62 22.34 -9.20
N ARG A 17 8.17 21.15 -8.92
CA ARG A 17 9.47 20.69 -9.47
C ARG A 17 9.45 20.57 -10.98
N TYR A 18 8.37 20.02 -11.54
CA TYR A 18 8.18 19.94 -12.99
C TYR A 18 8.15 21.32 -13.62
N LYS A 19 7.39 22.27 -13.06
CA LYS A 19 7.37 23.66 -13.52
C LYS A 19 8.75 24.32 -13.44
N ALA A 20 9.51 24.05 -12.37
CA ALA A 20 10.87 24.57 -12.24
C ALA A 20 11.80 24.02 -13.34
N PHE A 21 11.68 22.73 -13.67
CA PHE A 21 12.40 22.14 -14.80
C PHE A 21 11.98 22.77 -16.14
N MET A 22 10.68 22.98 -16.37
CA MET A 22 10.17 23.59 -17.61
C MET A 22 10.66 25.03 -17.83
N LEU A 23 11.05 25.73 -16.76
CA LEU A 23 11.62 27.09 -16.81
C LEU A 23 13.15 27.10 -16.81
N SER A 24 13.81 25.95 -16.81
CA SER A 24 15.26 25.84 -16.75
C SER A 24 15.92 25.92 -18.13
N GLU A 25 17.18 26.34 -18.16
CA GLU A 25 18.00 26.36 -19.38
C GLU A 25 18.28 24.94 -19.92
N ASP A 26 18.17 23.92 -19.06
CA ASP A 26 18.38 22.52 -19.46
C ASP A 26 17.31 22.00 -20.40
N LEU A 27 16.08 22.53 -20.36
CA LEU A 27 14.99 22.04 -21.20
C LEU A 27 15.32 22.19 -22.69
N GLU A 28 15.64 23.42 -23.13
CA GLU A 28 15.89 23.68 -24.55
C GLU A 28 17.18 22.99 -25.02
N ARG A 29 18.19 22.94 -24.15
CA ARG A 29 19.44 22.22 -24.43
C ARG A 29 19.17 20.73 -24.67
N LEU A 30 18.56 20.04 -23.70
CA LEU A 30 18.24 18.61 -23.80
C LEU A 30 17.27 18.32 -24.95
N ARG A 31 16.29 19.19 -25.20
CA ARG A 31 15.37 19.07 -26.34
C ARG A 31 16.13 19.11 -27.65
N SER A 32 16.98 20.12 -27.85
CA SER A 32 17.73 20.30 -29.10
C SER A 32 18.68 19.12 -29.37
N GLU A 33 19.38 18.64 -28.35
CA GLU A 33 20.28 17.49 -28.43
C GLU A 33 19.51 16.20 -28.72
N GLY A 34 18.43 15.94 -27.98
CA GLY A 34 17.61 14.74 -28.12
C GLY A 34 16.95 14.64 -29.49
N LEU A 35 16.39 15.76 -29.99
CA LEU A 35 15.82 15.82 -31.34
C LEU A 35 16.89 15.63 -32.41
N ALA A 36 18.07 16.25 -32.27
CA ALA A 36 19.17 16.10 -33.22
C ALA A 36 19.68 14.64 -33.29
N ILE A 37 19.80 13.95 -32.15
CA ILE A 37 20.17 12.52 -32.10
C ILE A 37 19.17 11.67 -32.87
N LEU A 38 17.88 12.00 -32.79
CA LEU A 38 16.80 11.33 -33.51
C LEU A 38 16.63 11.81 -34.95
N GLY A 39 17.49 12.73 -35.42
CA GLY A 39 17.43 13.29 -36.78
C GLY A 39 16.18 14.15 -37.02
N ARG A 40 15.62 14.76 -35.96
CA ARG A 40 14.41 15.57 -36.00
C ARG A 40 14.68 17.02 -35.62
N THR A 41 13.80 17.90 -36.07
CA THR A 41 13.81 19.34 -35.74
C THR A 41 12.58 19.77 -34.95
N GLN A 42 11.54 18.92 -34.90
CA GLN A 42 10.29 19.18 -34.20
C GLN A 42 10.02 18.08 -33.16
N PRO A 43 9.31 18.41 -32.07
CA PRO A 43 8.83 17.43 -31.11
C PRO A 43 8.01 16.31 -31.77
N ILE A 44 7.98 15.17 -31.09
CA ILE A 44 7.38 13.91 -31.50
C ILE A 44 5.93 13.88 -31.03
N SER A 45 5.03 13.34 -31.85
CA SER A 45 3.65 13.14 -31.42
C SER A 45 3.51 11.93 -30.48
N SER A 46 2.43 11.92 -29.71
CA SER A 46 2.11 10.83 -28.79
C SER A 46 2.03 9.45 -29.44
N GLU A 47 1.57 9.39 -30.70
CA GLU A 47 1.40 8.16 -31.47
C GLU A 47 2.73 7.58 -31.93
N GLU A 48 3.68 8.44 -32.28
CA GLU A 48 5.01 8.03 -32.77
C GLU A 48 5.96 7.60 -31.65
N TRP A 49 5.73 8.09 -30.42
CA TRP A 49 6.59 7.87 -29.26
C TRP A 49 6.89 6.40 -28.99
N GLY A 50 5.88 5.53 -29.09
CA GLY A 50 6.02 4.10 -28.80
C GLY A 50 6.96 3.35 -29.74
N GLN A 51 7.15 3.85 -30.96
CA GLN A 51 8.12 3.32 -31.91
C GLN A 51 9.49 3.95 -31.70
N ILE A 52 9.55 5.29 -31.62
CA ILE A 52 10.80 6.04 -31.53
C ILE A 52 11.55 5.76 -30.23
N SER A 53 10.85 5.59 -29.11
CA SER A 53 11.49 5.22 -27.84
C SER A 53 12.22 3.87 -27.91
N ARG A 54 11.64 2.88 -28.61
CA ARG A 54 12.27 1.56 -28.79
C ARG A 54 13.46 1.61 -29.73
N GLU A 55 13.33 2.32 -30.85
CA GLU A 55 14.39 2.47 -31.84
C GLU A 55 15.55 3.33 -31.29
N GLY A 56 15.22 4.40 -30.57
CA GLY A 56 16.18 5.30 -29.94
C GLY A 56 17.11 4.57 -28.98
N MET A 57 16.59 3.65 -28.15
CA MET A 57 17.42 2.88 -27.21
C MET A 57 18.47 1.99 -27.89
N ALA A 58 18.34 1.69 -29.19
CA ALA A 58 19.38 1.00 -29.95
C ALA A 58 20.58 1.92 -30.27
N ILE A 59 20.37 3.24 -30.35
CA ILE A 59 21.37 4.25 -30.66
C ILE A 59 22.21 4.59 -29.41
N ALA A 60 23.54 4.54 -29.52
CA ALA A 60 24.43 4.79 -28.39
C ALA A 60 24.31 6.22 -27.83
N SER A 61 24.36 7.23 -28.70
CA SER A 61 24.22 8.63 -28.29
C SER A 61 22.87 8.93 -27.63
N TYR A 62 21.80 8.24 -28.04
CA TYR A 62 20.50 8.37 -27.39
C TYR A 62 20.53 7.81 -25.97
N ARG A 63 21.27 6.72 -25.71
CA ARG A 63 21.43 6.20 -24.34
C ARG A 63 22.23 7.14 -23.46
N ASP A 64 23.26 7.79 -24.00
CA ASP A 64 24.05 8.79 -23.26
C ASP A 64 23.19 10.02 -22.93
N TRP A 65 22.42 10.53 -23.90
CA TRP A 65 21.44 11.60 -23.68
C TRP A 65 20.33 11.20 -22.71
N TYR A 66 19.86 9.95 -22.79
CA TYR A 66 18.88 9.40 -21.87
C TYR A 66 19.42 9.41 -20.44
N GLU A 67 20.67 8.99 -20.23
CA GLU A 67 21.35 9.05 -18.93
C GLU A 67 21.52 10.50 -18.44
N GLU A 68 21.78 11.45 -19.34
CA GLU A 68 21.81 12.85 -18.98
C GLU A 68 20.45 13.38 -18.51
N CYS A 69 19.35 12.94 -19.13
CA CYS A 69 18.01 13.23 -18.64
C CYS A 69 17.78 12.68 -17.22
N ARG A 70 18.43 11.56 -16.84
CA ARG A 70 18.41 11.04 -15.45
C ARG A 70 19.09 12.02 -14.51
N LEU A 71 20.30 12.48 -14.85
CA LEU A 71 21.07 13.42 -14.03
C LEU A 71 20.32 14.74 -13.84
N VAL A 72 19.72 15.28 -14.92
CA VAL A 72 18.90 16.48 -14.83
C VAL A 72 17.66 16.23 -13.96
N GLY A 73 16.97 15.10 -14.17
CA GLY A 73 15.82 14.69 -13.36
C GLY A 73 16.15 14.62 -11.87
N GLU A 74 17.27 14.02 -11.49
CA GLU A 74 17.71 13.93 -10.09
C GLU A 74 17.90 15.29 -9.43
N ARG A 75 18.43 16.29 -10.15
CA ARG A 75 18.58 17.65 -9.59
C ARG A 75 17.23 18.32 -9.31
N PHE A 76 16.22 18.04 -10.13
CA PHE A 76 14.87 18.56 -9.95
C PHE A 76 13.98 17.66 -9.08
N GLY A 77 14.44 16.46 -8.72
CA GLY A 77 13.63 15.45 -8.03
C GLY A 77 12.46 14.98 -8.89
N LEU A 78 12.75 14.67 -10.16
CA LEU A 78 11.85 14.13 -11.18
C LEU A 78 12.43 12.84 -11.77
N ALA A 79 11.55 11.93 -12.18
CA ALA A 79 11.99 10.74 -12.91
C ALA A 79 12.61 11.11 -14.27
N GLN A 80 13.63 10.33 -14.66
CA GLN A 80 14.31 10.43 -15.95
C GLN A 80 13.37 10.50 -17.16
N TRP A 81 12.34 9.64 -17.16
CA TRP A 81 11.40 9.55 -18.28
C TRP A 81 10.50 10.79 -18.35
N THR A 82 10.21 11.47 -17.23
CA THR A 82 9.45 12.73 -17.22
C THR A 82 10.22 13.84 -17.93
N VAL A 83 11.53 13.93 -17.68
CA VAL A 83 12.44 14.86 -18.38
C VAL A 83 12.50 14.53 -19.87
N GLN A 84 12.69 13.25 -20.21
CA GLN A 84 12.73 12.79 -21.60
C GLN A 84 11.47 13.17 -22.39
N LEU A 85 10.28 12.91 -21.82
CA LEU A 85 9.00 13.21 -22.48
C LEU A 85 8.80 14.72 -22.63
N ALA A 86 9.10 15.51 -21.61
CA ALA A 86 9.00 16.97 -21.68
C ALA A 86 9.93 17.60 -22.74
N CYS A 87 11.08 16.97 -22.97
CA CYS A 87 12.01 17.38 -24.02
C CYS A 87 11.48 17.00 -25.41
N LEU A 88 11.05 15.74 -25.60
CA LEU A 88 10.83 15.18 -26.93
C LEU A 88 9.38 15.21 -27.42
N LEU A 89 8.40 15.27 -26.52
CA LEU A 89 7.00 15.07 -26.88
C LEU A 89 6.26 16.39 -27.01
N GLU A 90 5.48 16.54 -28.09
CA GLU A 90 4.72 17.75 -28.36
C GLU A 90 3.60 17.94 -27.34
N GLY A 91 3.56 19.11 -26.70
CA GLY A 91 2.48 19.45 -25.77
C GLY A 91 2.39 18.50 -24.56
N PHE A 92 3.50 17.90 -24.15
CA PHE A 92 3.53 17.01 -22.99
C PHE A 92 3.04 17.73 -21.73
N ASP A 93 1.83 17.36 -21.30
CA ASP A 93 1.34 17.63 -19.95
C ASP A 93 1.44 16.33 -19.15
N PRO A 94 2.24 16.31 -18.08
CA PRO A 94 2.37 15.14 -17.25
C PRO A 94 1.00 14.71 -16.67
N GLU A 95 0.06 15.62 -16.38
CA GLU A 95 -1.26 15.26 -15.83
C GLU A 95 -2.19 14.55 -16.83
N ASP A 96 -2.00 14.76 -18.14
CA ASP A 96 -2.85 14.21 -19.19
C ASP A 96 -2.28 12.92 -19.80
N TYR A 97 -1.03 12.58 -19.49
CA TYR A 97 -0.33 11.48 -20.13
C TYR A 97 -0.49 10.15 -19.38
N PRO A 98 -0.89 9.04 -20.04
CA PRO A 98 -1.11 7.74 -19.39
C PRO A 98 0.18 7.04 -18.93
N MET A 99 1.36 7.61 -19.21
CA MET A 99 2.61 7.11 -18.64
C MET A 99 2.71 7.59 -17.20
N VAL A 100 2.68 6.62 -16.29
CA VAL A 100 2.63 6.78 -14.83
C VAL A 100 3.61 7.86 -14.35
N LEU A 101 3.13 9.09 -14.15
CA LEU A 101 3.82 10.14 -13.41
C LEU A 101 4.33 9.59 -12.10
N GLU A 102 5.46 10.09 -11.60
CA GLU A 102 5.76 9.93 -10.18
C GLU A 102 4.51 10.33 -9.38
N ALA A 103 3.79 11.39 -9.75
CA ALA A 103 2.51 11.79 -9.14
C ALA A 103 1.32 10.80 -9.30
N ASP A 104 1.35 9.84 -10.22
CA ASP A 104 0.37 8.72 -10.28
C ASP A 104 0.77 7.57 -9.34
N TRP A 105 1.96 7.64 -8.78
CA TRP A 105 2.30 6.91 -7.58
C TRP A 105 1.75 7.67 -6.37
N PRO A 106 1.35 6.97 -5.31
CA PRO A 106 1.56 5.54 -5.08
C PRO A 106 0.48 4.67 -5.72
N THR A 107 0.91 3.58 -6.38
CA THR A 107 -0.02 2.63 -6.98
C THR A 107 -0.35 1.50 -6.02
N MET A 108 -1.59 1.03 -6.10
CA MET A 108 -2.07 -0.12 -5.33
C MET A 108 -2.73 -1.12 -6.25
N ARG A 109 -2.21 -2.35 -6.27
CA ARG A 109 -2.69 -3.40 -7.16
C ARG A 109 -2.83 -4.73 -6.46
N VAL A 110 -3.79 -5.52 -6.91
CA VAL A 110 -4.02 -6.88 -6.40
C VAL A 110 -3.19 -7.85 -7.22
N VAL A 111 -2.26 -8.56 -6.60
CA VAL A 111 -1.42 -9.56 -7.26
C VAL A 111 -1.86 -10.95 -6.85
N THR A 112 -2.21 -11.79 -7.83
CA THR A 112 -2.54 -13.21 -7.64
C THR A 112 -1.61 -14.10 -8.46
N ARG A 113 -1.31 -15.30 -7.96
CA ARG A 113 -0.64 -16.36 -8.71
C ARG A 113 -1.59 -17.47 -9.15
N SER A 114 -2.89 -17.31 -8.89
CA SER A 114 -3.89 -18.30 -9.27
C SER A 114 -4.04 -18.33 -10.80
N THR A 115 -4.24 -19.52 -11.34
CA THR A 115 -4.56 -19.77 -12.75
C THR A 115 -6.03 -20.16 -12.96
N ASN A 116 -6.81 -20.34 -11.88
CA ASN A 116 -8.22 -20.68 -11.98
C ASN A 116 -9.00 -19.49 -12.56
N SER A 117 -9.59 -19.67 -13.75
CA SER A 117 -10.28 -18.62 -14.49
C SER A 117 -11.49 -18.04 -13.74
N VAL A 118 -12.26 -18.87 -13.04
CA VAL A 118 -13.39 -18.44 -12.20
C VAL A 118 -12.89 -17.53 -11.07
N PHE A 119 -11.82 -17.95 -10.38
CA PHE A 119 -11.19 -17.12 -9.36
C PHE A 119 -10.67 -15.80 -9.93
N LEU A 120 -10.03 -15.82 -11.11
CA LEU A 120 -9.48 -14.65 -11.78
C LEU A 120 -10.58 -13.65 -12.17
N GLN A 121 -11.73 -14.12 -12.65
CA GLN A 121 -12.88 -13.27 -12.95
C GLN A 121 -13.42 -12.59 -11.69
N HIS A 122 -13.62 -13.35 -10.60
CA HIS A 122 -14.08 -12.81 -9.33
C HIS A 122 -13.11 -11.79 -8.73
N ILE A 123 -11.81 -12.08 -8.71
CA ILE A 123 -10.83 -11.15 -8.13
C ILE A 123 -10.72 -9.87 -8.94
N ALA A 124 -10.73 -9.95 -10.27
CA ALA A 124 -10.70 -8.78 -11.14
C ALA A 124 -11.95 -7.90 -10.92
N TRP A 125 -13.13 -8.50 -10.92
CA TRP A 125 -14.39 -7.77 -10.71
C TRP A 125 -14.47 -7.11 -9.34
N HIS A 126 -14.20 -7.87 -8.27
CA HIS A 126 -14.26 -7.31 -6.91
C HIS A 126 -13.15 -6.28 -6.65
N ALA A 127 -11.95 -6.45 -7.21
CA ALA A 127 -10.88 -5.47 -7.12
C ALA A 127 -11.29 -4.15 -7.80
N GLN A 128 -11.86 -4.23 -9.01
CA GLN A 128 -12.30 -3.04 -9.75
C GLN A 128 -13.39 -2.27 -9.00
N LYS A 129 -14.34 -2.98 -8.36
CA LYS A 129 -15.35 -2.36 -7.48
C LYS A 129 -14.76 -1.69 -6.24
N LEU A 130 -13.52 -2.01 -5.87
CA LEU A 130 -12.76 -1.38 -4.80
C LEU A 130 -11.81 -0.28 -5.31
N GLY A 131 -11.87 0.06 -6.59
CA GLY A 131 -10.96 1.01 -7.24
C GLY A 131 -9.53 0.48 -7.40
N LEU A 132 -9.36 -0.84 -7.40
CA LEU A 132 -8.07 -1.51 -7.60
C LEU A 132 -8.10 -2.26 -8.93
N TYR A 133 -6.96 -2.35 -9.61
CA TYR A 133 -6.80 -3.31 -10.70
C TYR A 133 -6.08 -4.56 -10.21
N ALA A 134 -6.39 -5.70 -10.83
CA ALA A 134 -5.78 -6.98 -10.51
C ALA A 134 -4.77 -7.38 -11.59
N VAL A 135 -3.70 -8.05 -11.17
CA VAL A 135 -2.68 -8.62 -12.04
C VAL A 135 -2.46 -10.09 -11.68
N GLN A 136 -2.31 -10.91 -12.70
CA GLN A 136 -1.87 -12.30 -12.56
C GLN A 136 -0.36 -12.33 -12.75
N ARG A 137 0.34 -12.93 -11.79
CA ARG A 137 1.77 -13.14 -11.85
C ARG A 137 2.10 -14.59 -12.15
N ASP A 138 2.78 -14.81 -13.27
CA ASP A 138 3.34 -16.10 -13.66
C ASP A 138 4.87 -15.96 -13.79
N GLY A 139 5.60 -16.52 -12.83
CA GLY A 139 7.04 -16.33 -12.71
C GLY A 139 7.45 -14.84 -12.59
N SER A 140 8.18 -14.36 -13.61
CA SER A 140 8.63 -12.97 -13.75
C SER A 140 7.65 -12.09 -14.53
N LEU A 141 6.63 -12.67 -15.18
CA LEU A 141 5.65 -11.93 -15.97
C LEU A 141 4.45 -11.54 -15.11
N GLU A 142 3.99 -10.30 -15.25
CA GLU A 142 2.75 -9.80 -14.66
C GLU A 142 1.80 -9.36 -15.78
N SER A 143 0.61 -9.97 -15.83
CA SER A 143 -0.42 -9.69 -16.81
C SER A 143 -1.61 -9.01 -16.14
N ALA A 144 -2.02 -7.85 -16.65
CA ALA A 144 -3.20 -7.16 -16.13
C ALA A 144 -4.49 -7.94 -16.43
N LEU A 145 -5.32 -8.12 -15.41
CA LEU A 145 -6.63 -8.76 -15.52
C LEU A 145 -7.67 -7.68 -15.87
N LEU A 146 -7.65 -7.22 -17.11
CA LEU A 146 -8.58 -6.20 -17.61
C LEU A 146 -9.85 -6.87 -18.13
N ASN A 147 -11.02 -6.41 -17.67
CA ASN A 147 -12.34 -6.75 -18.23
C ASN A 147 -12.53 -8.23 -18.56
N LEU A 148 -12.42 -9.13 -17.56
CA LEU A 148 -12.68 -10.57 -17.72
C LEU A 148 -14.17 -10.94 -17.93
N GLY A 149 -14.99 -10.00 -18.38
CA GLY A 149 -16.42 -10.20 -18.66
C GLY A 149 -17.38 -9.55 -17.63
N PRO A 150 -18.67 -9.90 -17.70
CA PRO A 150 -19.71 -9.34 -16.84
C PRO A 150 -19.51 -9.76 -15.36
N GLU A 151 -20.29 -9.12 -14.48
CA GLU A 151 -20.38 -9.51 -13.07
C GLU A 151 -20.56 -11.02 -12.92
N PRO A 152 -19.74 -11.70 -12.12
CA PRO A 152 -19.88 -13.13 -11.93
C PRO A 152 -21.23 -13.45 -11.31
N SER A 153 -22.05 -14.22 -12.04
CA SER A 153 -23.45 -14.48 -11.72
C SER A 153 -23.65 -15.34 -10.46
N ASN A 154 -22.64 -16.14 -10.12
CA ASN A 154 -22.69 -17.09 -9.01
C ASN A 154 -21.63 -16.73 -7.95
N PRO A 155 -21.89 -17.04 -6.66
CA PRO A 155 -20.87 -16.91 -5.62
C PRO A 155 -19.69 -17.83 -5.89
N LEU A 156 -18.49 -17.35 -5.58
CA LEU A 156 -17.27 -18.14 -5.73
C LEU A 156 -17.29 -19.37 -4.79
N GLU A 157 -17.28 -20.56 -5.38
CA GLU A 157 -17.35 -21.80 -4.63
C GLU A 157 -16.09 -22.07 -3.79
N SER A 158 -16.17 -23.00 -2.84
CA SER A 158 -15.00 -23.39 -2.03
C SER A 158 -13.92 -24.12 -2.83
N ALA A 159 -14.30 -24.88 -3.85
CA ALA A 159 -13.38 -25.63 -4.71
C ALA A 159 -12.52 -24.70 -5.59
N ASP A 160 -13.09 -23.58 -6.03
CA ASP A 160 -12.40 -22.61 -6.88
C ASP A 160 -11.52 -21.61 -6.12
N ARG A 161 -11.51 -21.68 -4.78
CA ARG A 161 -10.75 -20.76 -3.94
C ARG A 161 -9.36 -21.32 -3.63
N PRO A 162 -8.28 -20.62 -4.05
CA PRO A 162 -6.96 -20.91 -3.53
C PRO A 162 -6.93 -20.79 -1.99
N PRO A 163 -5.96 -21.42 -1.32
CA PRO A 163 -5.76 -21.18 0.11
C PRO A 163 -5.60 -19.68 0.41
N SER A 164 -6.25 -19.17 1.46
CA SER A 164 -6.28 -17.73 1.76
C SER A 164 -4.91 -17.05 1.81
N ARG A 165 -3.86 -17.78 2.25
CA ARG A 165 -2.47 -17.30 2.28
C ARG A 165 -1.86 -17.07 0.89
N ASN A 166 -2.33 -17.79 -0.12
CA ASN A 166 -1.81 -17.80 -1.48
C ASN A 166 -2.79 -17.22 -2.50
N ALA A 167 -4.00 -16.83 -2.06
CA ALA A 167 -5.05 -16.33 -2.93
C ALA A 167 -4.64 -15.04 -3.65
N PHE A 168 -4.14 -14.06 -2.90
CA PHE A 168 -3.61 -12.82 -3.44
C PHE A 168 -2.83 -12.03 -2.37
N SER A 169 -2.08 -11.04 -2.84
CA SER A 169 -1.45 -9.99 -2.04
C SER A 169 -1.82 -8.63 -2.62
N ILE A 170 -1.87 -7.59 -1.79
CA ILE A 170 -1.95 -6.22 -2.29
C ILE A 170 -0.53 -5.68 -2.33
N ARG A 171 -0.10 -5.30 -3.52
CA ARG A 171 1.19 -4.67 -3.76
C ARG A 171 0.97 -3.17 -3.78
N VAL A 172 1.70 -2.48 -2.91
CA VAL A 172 1.74 -1.04 -2.83
C VAL A 172 3.10 -0.62 -3.35
N GLU A 173 3.12 0.20 -4.38
CA GLU A 173 4.35 0.73 -4.94
C GLU A 173 4.39 2.23 -4.65
N THR A 174 5.45 2.67 -3.97
CA THR A 174 5.68 4.06 -3.57
C THR A 174 7.01 4.53 -4.14
N PRO A 175 7.12 5.77 -4.63
CA PRO A 175 8.38 6.32 -5.08
C PRO A 175 9.29 6.57 -3.87
N THR A 176 10.59 6.65 -4.11
CA THR A 176 11.61 6.77 -3.07
C THR A 176 11.41 8.01 -2.19
N ASP A 177 10.88 9.09 -2.77
CA ASP A 177 10.63 10.38 -2.11
C ASP A 177 9.21 10.54 -1.54
N TYR A 178 8.41 9.46 -1.53
CA TYR A 178 7.05 9.54 -1.03
C TYR A 178 7.03 9.75 0.50
N PRO A 179 6.23 10.69 1.04
CA PRO A 179 6.20 10.95 2.47
C PRO A 179 5.86 9.69 3.26
N SER A 180 6.68 9.37 4.26
CA SER A 180 6.53 8.14 5.07
C SER A 180 5.18 8.07 5.80
N GLU A 181 4.64 9.22 6.21
CA GLU A 181 3.29 9.32 6.80
C GLU A 181 2.21 8.87 5.81
N ALA A 182 2.28 9.39 4.57
CA ALA A 182 1.35 9.06 3.50
C ALA A 182 1.49 7.58 3.11
N ALA A 183 2.73 7.06 3.05
CA ALA A 183 3.01 5.64 2.83
C ALA A 183 2.38 4.75 3.91
N ALA A 184 2.47 5.16 5.19
CA ALA A 184 1.85 4.43 6.29
C ALA A 184 0.31 4.43 6.19
N GLN A 185 -0.28 5.57 5.84
CA GLN A 185 -1.72 5.69 5.62
C GLN A 185 -2.18 4.80 4.45
N LEU A 186 -1.42 4.79 3.36
CA LEU A 186 -1.68 3.97 2.19
C LEU A 186 -1.58 2.47 2.51
N ASN A 187 -0.57 2.05 3.26
CA ASN A 187 -0.44 0.66 3.71
C ASN A 187 -1.60 0.23 4.62
N ARG A 188 -2.09 1.13 5.49
CA ARG A 188 -3.31 0.90 6.28
C ARG A 188 -4.55 0.77 5.38
N LYS A 189 -4.67 1.61 4.35
CA LYS A 189 -5.74 1.54 3.34
C LYS A 189 -5.66 0.22 2.57
N ALA A 190 -4.48 -0.19 2.12
CA ALA A 190 -4.23 -1.48 1.46
C ALA A 190 -4.65 -2.65 2.34
N ALA A 191 -4.27 -2.66 3.62
CA ALA A 191 -4.68 -3.71 4.55
C ALA A 191 -6.21 -3.77 4.76
N LYS A 192 -6.90 -2.62 4.77
CA LYS A 192 -8.37 -2.57 4.83
C LYS A 192 -9.01 -3.12 3.56
N LEU A 193 -8.57 -2.64 2.40
CA LEU A 193 -9.05 -3.11 1.10
C LEU A 193 -8.79 -4.59 0.88
N GLY A 194 -7.65 -5.11 1.34
CA GLY A 194 -7.33 -6.53 1.27
C GLY A 194 -8.25 -7.40 2.13
N LYS A 195 -8.64 -6.92 3.31
CA LYS A 195 -9.65 -7.58 4.14
C LYS A 195 -11.02 -7.55 3.49
N GLU A 196 -11.40 -6.42 2.91
CA GLU A 196 -12.68 -6.26 2.23
C GLU A 196 -12.76 -7.17 0.99
N LEU A 197 -11.71 -7.20 0.18
CA LEU A 197 -11.61 -8.09 -0.98
C LEU A 197 -11.66 -9.55 -0.56
N ARG A 198 -10.98 -9.95 0.53
CA ARG A 198 -11.10 -11.31 1.09
C ARG A 198 -12.53 -11.64 1.50
N LYS A 199 -13.23 -10.70 2.13
CA LYS A 199 -14.64 -10.88 2.54
C LYS A 199 -15.54 -11.06 1.32
N ARG A 200 -15.37 -10.25 0.27
CA ARG A 200 -16.13 -10.35 -0.99
C ARG A 200 -15.87 -11.67 -1.73
N LEU A 201 -14.64 -12.18 -1.69
CA LEU A 201 -14.26 -13.49 -2.21
C LEU A 201 -14.65 -14.67 -1.29
N GLY A 202 -15.43 -14.42 -0.23
CA GLY A 202 -15.95 -15.46 0.67
C GLY A 202 -14.93 -16.06 1.65
N TYR A 203 -13.74 -15.49 1.80
CA TYR A 203 -12.78 -15.94 2.81
C TYR A 203 -13.22 -15.54 4.22
N LYS A 204 -13.03 -16.45 5.18
CA LYS A 204 -13.20 -16.14 6.61
C LYS A 204 -12.11 -15.18 7.07
N VAL A 205 -12.42 -13.90 7.16
CA VAL A 205 -11.53 -12.89 7.74
C VAL A 205 -11.72 -12.91 9.25
N ARG A 206 -10.66 -13.25 10.00
CA ARG A 206 -10.67 -13.06 11.46
C ARG A 206 -10.78 -11.57 11.74
N GLU A 207 -11.95 -11.15 12.19
CA GLU A 207 -12.10 -9.81 12.75
C GLU A 207 -11.25 -9.77 14.02
N ARG A 208 -10.38 -8.75 14.13
CA ARG A 208 -9.83 -8.45 15.45
C ARG A 208 -11.04 -8.11 16.30
N LEU A 209 -11.25 -8.89 17.37
CA LEU A 209 -12.09 -8.46 18.48
C LEU A 209 -11.60 -7.04 18.82
N ARG A 210 -12.38 -6.02 18.46
CA ARG A 210 -12.07 -4.66 18.88
C ARG A 210 -12.15 -4.64 20.40
N SER A 211 -11.31 -3.77 20.98
CA SER A 211 -11.23 -3.41 22.39
C SER A 211 -12.27 -4.10 23.27
N SER A 212 -11.81 -5.03 24.10
CA SER A 212 -12.57 -5.51 25.24
C SER A 212 -13.28 -4.33 25.93
N PRO A 213 -14.47 -4.53 26.53
CA PRO A 213 -15.13 -3.52 27.37
C PRO A 213 -14.19 -2.88 28.43
N LEU A 214 -13.04 -3.50 28.71
CA LEU A 214 -11.92 -2.93 29.45
C LEU A 214 -11.41 -1.56 28.94
N VAL A 215 -11.57 -1.23 27.66
CA VAL A 215 -11.13 0.07 27.13
C VAL A 215 -12.10 1.19 27.50
N GLU A 216 -13.39 0.88 27.65
CA GLU A 216 -14.40 1.84 28.16
C GLU A 216 -14.21 2.09 29.66
N LYS A 217 -13.75 1.07 30.39
CA LYS A 217 -13.36 1.13 31.81
C LYS A 217 -11.93 1.64 32.04
N ALA A 218 -11.19 2.02 31.00
CA ALA A 218 -9.81 2.51 31.14
C ALA A 218 -9.71 3.82 31.95
N ALA A 219 -10.75 4.64 31.94
CA ALA A 219 -10.87 5.82 32.80
C ALA A 219 -11.04 5.45 34.29
N GLU A 220 -11.68 4.32 34.60
CA GLU A 220 -11.83 3.82 35.98
C GLU A 220 -10.56 3.14 36.51
N LEU A 221 -9.64 2.75 35.62
CA LEU A 221 -8.35 2.16 35.98
C LEU A 221 -7.33 3.19 36.51
N ASN A 222 -7.70 4.48 36.64
CA ASN A 222 -6.96 5.57 37.30
C ASN A 222 -5.43 5.39 37.28
N VAL A 223 -4.86 5.29 36.09
CA VAL A 223 -3.43 4.99 35.90
C VAL A 223 -2.51 6.12 36.40
N GLU A 224 -3.05 7.34 36.59
CA GLU A 224 -2.24 8.52 36.90
C GLU A 224 -2.37 9.07 38.33
N GLU A 225 -3.43 8.78 39.10
CA GLU A 225 -3.64 9.50 40.38
C GLU A 225 -3.86 8.62 41.62
N THR A 226 -4.24 7.34 41.53
CA THR A 226 -4.33 6.48 42.72
C THR A 226 -4.34 4.99 42.34
N PRO A 227 -3.48 4.16 42.97
CA PRO A 227 -3.53 2.72 42.73
C PRO A 227 -4.89 2.16 43.14
N LEU A 228 -5.48 1.33 42.29
CA LEU A 228 -6.74 0.64 42.55
C LEU A 228 -6.70 -0.03 43.92
N GLY A 229 -7.77 0.16 44.70
CA GLY A 229 -7.97 -0.52 45.97
C GLY A 229 -7.83 -2.03 45.82
N ARG A 230 -7.47 -2.73 46.90
CA ARG A 230 -7.22 -4.18 46.89
C ARG A 230 -8.48 -4.94 46.45
N GLY A 231 -8.53 -5.31 45.16
CA GLY A 231 -9.66 -5.99 44.55
C GLY A 231 -10.40 -5.21 43.46
N GLY A 232 -10.10 -3.92 43.24
CA GLY A 232 -10.83 -3.07 42.29
C GLY A 232 -10.77 -3.53 40.83
N THR A 233 -9.70 -4.22 40.41
CA THR A 233 -9.65 -4.87 39.11
C THR A 233 -10.69 -5.99 38.95
N TYR A 234 -11.11 -6.62 40.05
CA TYR A 234 -12.13 -7.67 40.03
C TYR A 234 -13.53 -7.10 40.03
N ASP A 235 -13.77 -6.01 40.76
CA ASP A 235 -15.06 -5.32 40.75
C ASP A 235 -15.41 -4.83 39.33
N ILE A 236 -14.42 -4.30 38.60
CA ILE A 236 -14.56 -3.91 37.18
C ILE A 236 -14.87 -5.13 36.29
N ILE A 237 -14.21 -6.26 36.51
CA ILE A 237 -14.43 -7.47 35.71
C ILE A 237 -15.82 -8.07 35.99
N ASP A 238 -16.26 -8.04 37.25
CA ASP A 238 -17.54 -8.58 37.71
C ASP A 238 -18.72 -7.75 37.15
N GLU A 239 -18.55 -6.43 37.03
CA GLU A 239 -19.52 -5.53 36.39
C GLU A 239 -19.64 -5.76 34.87
N MET A 240 -18.52 -6.09 34.20
CA MET A 240 -18.51 -6.34 32.76
C MET A 240 -19.11 -7.69 32.35
N TYR A 241 -19.17 -8.67 33.25
CA TYR A 241 -19.63 -10.03 32.95
C TYR A 241 -20.62 -10.56 34.02
N PRO A 242 -21.83 -9.98 34.13
CA PRO A 242 -22.80 -10.28 35.20
C PRO A 242 -23.43 -11.69 35.15
N GLY A 243 -22.92 -12.60 34.32
CA GLY A 243 -23.48 -13.95 34.09
C GLY A 243 -22.49 -15.11 34.15
N GLU A 244 -21.21 -14.90 34.46
CA GLU A 244 -20.25 -16.00 34.60
C GLU A 244 -20.31 -16.67 35.99
N ASP A 245 -20.07 -17.99 36.05
CA ASP A 245 -20.13 -18.81 37.28
C ASP A 245 -18.93 -18.50 38.21
N MET A 246 -19.10 -17.42 38.98
CA MET A 246 -18.11 -16.79 39.86
C MET A 246 -17.45 -17.73 40.88
N LYS A 247 -18.12 -18.84 41.24
CA LYS A 247 -17.54 -19.83 42.17
C LYS A 247 -16.40 -20.62 41.52
N LYS A 248 -16.52 -20.96 40.24
CA LYS A 248 -15.47 -21.69 39.50
C LYS A 248 -14.27 -20.80 39.24
N ASP A 249 -14.50 -19.51 38.94
CA ASP A 249 -13.39 -18.61 38.67
C ASP A 249 -12.64 -18.20 39.94
N LYS A 250 -13.33 -17.97 41.07
CA LYS A 250 -12.67 -17.83 42.38
C LYS A 250 -11.84 -19.06 42.77
N ALA A 251 -12.34 -20.27 42.49
CA ALA A 251 -11.58 -21.51 42.74
C ALA A 251 -10.33 -21.62 41.86
N ARG A 252 -10.44 -21.31 40.55
CA ARG A 252 -9.33 -21.28 39.60
C ARG A 252 -8.28 -20.22 39.94
N ARG A 253 -8.70 -19.07 40.46
CA ARG A 253 -7.80 -18.01 40.94
C ARG A 253 -7.03 -18.43 42.20
N LYS A 254 -7.68 -19.13 43.14
CA LYS A 254 -7.05 -19.64 44.38
C LYS A 254 -5.98 -20.71 44.07
N THR A 255 -6.22 -21.57 43.08
CA THR A 255 -5.22 -22.54 42.61
C THR A 255 -4.06 -21.87 41.88
N THR A 256 -4.31 -20.85 41.07
CA THR A 256 -3.26 -20.11 40.34
C THR A 256 -2.36 -19.30 41.29
N GLY A 257 -2.92 -18.67 42.32
CA GLY A 257 -2.16 -17.98 43.37
C GLY A 257 -1.25 -18.93 44.17
N SER A 258 -1.76 -20.12 44.50
CA SER A 258 -0.99 -21.20 45.15
C SER A 258 0.17 -21.70 44.26
N GLN A 259 -0.06 -21.84 42.96
CA GLN A 259 0.99 -22.22 42.00
C GLN A 259 2.06 -21.13 41.85
N ARG A 260 1.67 -19.85 41.73
CA ARG A 260 2.64 -18.75 41.68
C ARG A 260 3.49 -18.64 42.94
N HIS A 261 2.88 -18.83 44.13
CA HIS A 261 3.63 -18.87 45.37
C HIS A 261 4.61 -20.05 45.42
N ARG A 262 4.19 -21.25 44.99
CA ARG A 262 5.09 -22.42 44.87
C ARG A 262 6.24 -22.20 43.88
N VAL A 263 5.97 -21.57 42.74
CA VAL A 263 6.99 -21.29 41.72
C VAL A 263 7.97 -20.23 42.23
N ARG A 264 7.47 -19.16 42.88
CA ARG A 264 8.32 -18.14 43.52
C ARG A 264 9.20 -18.74 44.62
N LYS A 265 8.64 -19.61 45.46
CA LYS A 265 9.37 -20.36 46.50
C LYS A 265 10.46 -21.27 45.91
N ARG A 266 10.20 -21.92 44.77
CA ARG A 266 11.18 -22.80 44.10
C ARG A 266 12.28 -22.05 43.36
N LEU A 267 11.98 -20.89 42.80
CA LEU A 267 12.89 -20.18 41.89
C LEU A 267 13.63 -19.01 42.55
N ILE A 268 13.09 -18.42 43.61
CA ILE A 268 13.68 -17.22 44.25
C ILE A 268 14.38 -17.60 45.56
N GLU A 269 13.72 -18.32 46.48
CA GLU A 269 14.33 -18.69 47.77
C GLU A 269 15.52 -19.67 47.63
N ARG A 270 15.73 -20.26 46.45
CA ARG A 270 16.87 -21.16 46.17
C ARG A 270 18.17 -20.42 45.83
N TYR A 271 18.11 -19.10 45.68
CA TYR A 271 19.24 -18.23 45.34
C TYR A 271 19.44 -17.10 46.37
N GLU A 272 18.80 -17.20 47.55
CA GLU A 272 18.96 -16.26 48.67
C GLU A 272 19.79 -16.86 49.85
N GLU A 273 20.67 -17.84 49.57
CA GLU A 273 21.76 -18.27 50.48
C GLU A 273 23.11 -17.71 50.01
#